data_AF-A0A0G1FIL7-F1
#
_entry.id   AF-A0A0G1FIL7-F1
#
_cell.length_a   1.000
_cell.length_b   1.000
_cell.length_c   1.000
_cell.angle_alpha   90.00
_cell.angle_beta   90.00
_cell.angle_gamma   90.00
#
_symmetry.space_group_name_H-M   'P 1'
#
loop_
_entity.id
_entity.type
_entity.pdbx_description
1 polymer ?
#
loop_
_entity_poly.entity_id
_entity_poly.type
_entity_poly.pdbx_seq_one_letter_code
_entity_poly.pdbx_strand_id
1 'polypeptide(L)' 'MLTTRTQIAEALWNHTNEDYTDWALDQAIKRLRSKLVRLGLTANYIKTAKGKGYYVAC' A
#
# COMPACT_ATOMS: atom_id res chain seq x y z
N MET A 1 -9.51 -6.01 6.30
CA MET A 1 -8.75 -5.59 7.50
C MET A 1 -7.99 -4.31 7.20
N LEU A 2 -7.91 -3.35 8.14
CA LEU A 2 -7.08 -2.13 7.95
C LEU A 2 -5.62 -2.50 8.19
N THR A 3 -4.76 -2.23 7.21
CA THR A 3 -3.30 -2.31 7.36
C THR A 3 -2.76 -0.90 7.41
N THR A 4 -2.01 -0.55 8.47
CA THR A 4 -1.50 0.81 8.66
C THR A 4 -0.35 1.12 7.72
N ARG A 5 -0.05 2.40 7.54
CA ARG A 5 1.09 2.84 6.73
C ARG A 5 2.41 2.26 7.26
N THR A 6 2.58 2.24 8.57
CA THR A 6 3.75 1.68 9.26
C THR A 6 3.93 0.19 8.98
N GLN A 7 2.86 -0.60 9.10
CA GLN A 7 2.93 -2.06 8.83
C GLN A 7 3.32 -2.36 7.39
N ILE A 8 2.82 -1.57 6.43
CA ILE A 8 3.16 -1.75 5.02
C ILE A 8 4.60 -1.32 4.76
N ALA A 9 5.04 -0.24 5.40
CA ALA A 9 6.40 0.23 5.26
C ALA A 9 7.42 -0.75 5.83
N GLU A 10 7.15 -1.33 7.01
CA GLU A 10 7.94 -2.42 7.58
C GLU A 10 8.06 -3.59 6.59
N ALA A 11 6.96 -3.97 5.95
CA ALA A 11 6.97 -5.07 4.98
C ALA A 11 7.71 -4.74 3.67
N LEU A 12 7.80 -3.45 3.28
CA LEU A 12 8.44 -3.02 2.04
C LEU A 12 9.93 -2.71 2.21
N TRP A 13 10.30 -2.11 3.34
CA TRP A 13 11.64 -1.55 3.58
C TRP A 13 12.35 -2.16 4.78
N ASN A 14 11.73 -3.11 5.51
CA ASN A 14 12.28 -3.77 6.71
C ASN A 14 12.68 -2.82 7.85
N HIS A 15 12.32 -1.52 7.77
CA HIS A 15 12.65 -0.48 8.75
C HIS A 15 11.53 0.56 8.83
N THR A 16 11.38 1.23 9.97
CA THR A 16 10.12 1.91 10.31
C THR A 16 10.00 3.38 9.98
N ASN A 17 11.04 4.21 9.86
CA ASN A 17 10.79 5.67 9.82
C ASN A 17 11.77 6.58 9.06
N GLU A 18 12.98 6.15 8.69
CA GLU A 18 13.97 7.08 8.12
C GLU A 18 14.18 6.92 6.60
N ASP A 19 13.82 5.77 6.03
CA ASP A 19 14.22 5.44 4.64
C ASP A 19 13.17 5.79 3.56
N TYR A 20 11.97 6.23 3.95
CA TYR A 20 10.89 6.47 3.00
C TYR A 20 10.00 7.64 3.38
N THR A 21 9.49 8.31 2.35
CA THR A 21 8.47 9.35 2.51
C THR A 21 7.08 8.76 2.37
N ASP A 22 6.07 9.43 2.93
CA ASP A 22 4.67 9.07 2.71
C ASP A 22 4.32 8.95 1.21
N TRP A 23 4.95 9.80 0.39
CA TRP A 23 4.82 9.76 -1.06
C TRP A 23 5.41 8.48 -1.67
N ALA A 24 6.55 8.00 -1.17
CA ALA A 24 7.16 6.75 -1.64
C ALA A 24 6.26 5.55 -1.36
N LEU A 25 5.62 5.51 -0.18
CA LEU A 25 4.63 4.49 0.17
C LEU A 25 3.41 4.54 -0.77
N ASP A 26 2.85 5.73 -0.99
CA ASP A 26 1.71 5.90 -1.90
C ASP A 26 2.06 5.46 -3.33
N GLN A 27 3.29 5.75 -3.78
CA GLN A 27 3.78 5.36 -5.10
C GLN A 27 3.98 3.84 -5.22
N ALA A 28 4.47 3.19 -4.16
CA ALA A 28 4.60 1.74 -4.10
C ALA A 28 3.22 1.07 -4.24
N ILE A 29 2.22 1.54 -3.48
CA ILE A 29 0.85 1.03 -3.56
C ILE A 29 0.21 1.31 -4.92
N LYS A 30 0.44 2.47 -5.52
CA LYS A 30 -0.02 2.80 -6.89
C LYS A 30 0.52 1.79 -7.90
N ARG A 31 1.82 1.50 -7.86
CA ARG A 31 2.47 0.51 -8.74
C ARG A 31 1.91 -0.90 -8.51
N LEU A 32 1.69 -1.29 -7.25
CA LEU A 32 1.08 -2.57 -6.92
C LEU A 32 -0.33 -2.69 -7.51
N ARG A 33 -1.20 -1.69 -7.33
CA ARG A 33 -2.54 -1.66 -7.93
C ARG A 33 -2.48 -1.82 -9.45
N SER A 34 -1.58 -1.09 -10.12
CA SER A 34 -1.41 -1.23 -11.57
C SER A 34 -1.00 -2.63 -12.00
N LYS A 35 -0.14 -3.31 -11.21
CA LYS A 35 0.22 -4.71 -11.47
C LYS A 35 -0.96 -5.66 -11.28
N LEU A 36 -1.75 -5.49 -10.22
CA LEU A 36 -2.96 -6.30 -9.98
C LEU A 36 -3.96 -6.16 -11.13
N VAL A 37 -4.20 -4.93 -11.59
CA VAL A 37 -5.08 -4.67 -12.75
C VAL A 37 -4.57 -5.37 -14.02
N ARG A 38 -3.25 -5.35 -14.26
CA ARG A 38 -2.65 -6.07 -15.40
C ARG A 38 -2.81 -7.59 -15.32
N LEU A 39 -3.00 -8.14 -14.13
CA LEU A 39 -3.27 -9.57 -13.90
C LEU A 39 -4.77 -9.90 -13.97
N GLY A 40 -5.63 -8.94 -14.32
CA GLY A 40 -7.09 -9.13 -14.41
C GLY A 40 -7.83 -8.96 -13.07
N LEU A 41 -7.14 -8.53 -12.01
CA LEU A 41 -7.74 -8.26 -10.71
C LEU A 41 -8.28 -6.82 -10.65
N THR A 42 -9.35 -6.59 -9.89
CA THR A 42 -9.91 -5.24 -9.75
C THR A 42 -9.01 -4.34 -8.90
N ALA A 43 -8.92 -3.05 -9.24
CA ALA A 43 -8.22 -2.07 -8.39
C ALA A 43 -8.86 -1.95 -6.98
N ASN A 44 -10.10 -2.41 -6.81
CA ASN A 44 -10.85 -2.36 -5.56
C ASN A 44 -10.36 -3.34 -4.48
N TYR A 45 -9.43 -4.25 -4.81
CA TYR A 45 -8.78 -5.13 -3.83
C TYR A 45 -7.98 -4.34 -2.78
N ILE A 46 -7.46 -3.16 -3.14
CA ILE A 46 -6.73 -2.28 -2.21
C ILE A 46 -7.41 -0.92 -2.17
N LYS A 47 -8.16 -0.62 -1.11
CA LYS A 47 -8.81 0.69 -0.90
C LYS A 47 -7.99 1.58 0.03
N THR A 48 -7.86 2.86 -0.31
CA THR A 48 -7.11 3.81 0.54
C THR A 48 -7.96 4.24 1.74
N ALA A 49 -7.40 4.18 2.94
CA ALA A 49 -7.90 4.83 4.14
C ALA A 49 -7.07 6.10 4.37
N LYS A 50 -7.58 7.25 3.91
CA LYS A 50 -6.82 8.52 3.86
C LYS A 50 -6.22 8.87 5.24
N GLY A 51 -4.89 9.04 5.28
CA GLY A 51 -4.14 9.35 6.51
C GLY A 51 -3.99 8.19 7.52
N LYS A 52 -4.48 6.98 7.21
CA LYS A 52 -4.43 5.82 8.13
C LYS A 52 -3.69 4.62 7.53
N GLY A 53 -3.92 4.32 6.25
CA GLY A 53 -3.36 3.13 5.61
C GLY A 53 -4.25 2.64 4.48
N TYR A 54 -4.40 1.32 4.36
CA TYR A 54 -5.15 0.70 3.26
C TYR A 54 -5.98 -0.48 3.76
N TYR A 55 -7.15 -0.66 3.16
CA TYR A 55 -7.97 -1.85 3.32
C TYR A 55 -7.67 -2.80 2.18
N VAL A 56 -7.34 -4.04 2.54
CA VAL A 56 -7.33 -5.15 1.58
C VAL A 56 -8.70 -5.83 1.67
N ALA A 57 -9.40 -5.89 0.54
CA ALA A 57 -10.54 -6.79 0.36
C ALA A 57 -9.98 -8.15 -0.08
N CYS A 58 -10.45 -9.25 0.48
CA CYS A 58 -10.27 -10.58 -0.11
C CYS A 58 -11.39 -10.84 -1.10
#